data_AF-A0A2H0VI22-F1
#
_entry.id   AF-A0A2H0VI22-F1
#
_cell.length_a   1.000
_cell.length_b   1.000
_cell.length_c   1.000
_cell.angle_alpha   90.00
_cell.angle_beta   90.00
_cell.angle_gamma   90.00
#
_symmetry.space_group_name_H-M   'P 1'
#
loop_
_entity.id
_entity.type
_entity.pdbx_description
1 polymer ?
#
loop_
_entity_poly.entity_id
_entity_poly.type
_entity_poly.pdbx_seq_one_letter_code
_entity_poly.pdbx_strand_id
1 'polypeptide(L)'
;MKKYLFLAVAVAIFLPTLVKAQPDENITKRRPDKPAQGQIQEIRQDARINHATRLVKRFDFYYKRFAGIITRFEARLVILKAGDKDIGGTQAKLDLAKAKLAEAKKASDIAIVAFKALDSTKFAQQKTERLAARDLAKVALKLFRDTHTLLKEALKELKTISKPALPTASAAVQNAQ
;
A
#
# COMPACT_ATOMS: atom_id res chain seq x y z
N MET A 1 47.04 34.64 26.72
CA MET A 1 48.49 34.90 26.64
C MET A 1 49.26 33.60 26.80
N LYS A 2 50.22 33.35 25.89
CA LYS A 2 51.25 32.26 25.89
C LYS A 2 50.65 30.85 25.71
N LYS A 3 51.20 29.91 24.94
CA LYS A 3 52.59 29.40 24.85
C LYS A 3 52.78 28.68 23.49
N TYR A 4 53.77 29.03 22.69
CA TYR A 4 55.06 28.32 22.46
C TYR A 4 54.97 26.92 21.82
N LEU A 5 55.26 26.87 20.51
CA LEU A 5 56.40 26.18 19.86
C LEU A 5 57.01 24.96 20.58
N PHE A 6 57.10 23.81 19.90
CA PHE A 6 58.21 22.81 19.83
C PHE A 6 57.72 21.69 18.88
N LEU A 7 58.23 21.52 17.66
CA LEU A 7 59.49 20.87 17.23
C LEU A 7 59.69 19.45 17.80
N ALA A 8 59.59 18.41 16.96
CA ALA A 8 60.61 17.35 16.77
C ALA A 8 60.07 16.09 16.05
N VAL A 9 60.58 15.91 14.83
CA VAL A 9 61.01 14.69 14.10
C VAL A 9 60.90 13.32 14.79
N ALA A 10 60.37 12.33 14.07
CA ALA A 10 60.94 10.98 13.98
C ALA A 10 60.49 10.27 12.69
N VAL A 11 61.47 9.97 11.83
CA VAL A 11 61.37 9.15 10.61
C VAL A 11 61.42 7.68 11.01
N ALA A 12 60.47 6.86 10.52
CA ALA A 12 60.61 5.41 10.53
C ALA A 12 60.27 4.86 9.14
N ILE A 13 61.29 4.28 8.53
CA ILE A 13 61.33 3.61 7.24
C ILE A 13 60.50 2.32 7.32
N PHE A 14 59.59 2.11 6.37
CA PHE A 14 59.07 0.77 6.06
C PHE A 14 58.98 0.60 4.55
N LEU A 15 59.82 -0.28 4.02
CA LEU A 15 59.79 -0.71 2.62
C LEU A 15 58.47 -1.47 2.33
N PRO A 16 57.78 -1.21 1.22
CA PRO A 16 56.78 -2.15 0.73
C PRO A 16 57.50 -3.33 0.07
N THR A 17 57.38 -4.50 0.68
CA THR A 17 57.66 -5.78 0.04
C THR A 17 56.72 -5.95 -1.15
N LEU A 18 57.31 -6.21 -2.31
CA LEU A 18 56.63 -6.54 -3.55
C LEU A 18 56.01 -7.93 -3.41
N VAL A 19 54.77 -8.01 -2.92
CA VAL A 19 53.99 -9.25 -2.99
C VAL A 19 53.49 -9.41 -4.42
N LYS A 20 54.16 -10.31 -5.15
CA LYS A 20 53.75 -10.76 -6.48
C LYS A 20 52.59 -11.75 -6.30
N ALA A 21 51.36 -11.23 -6.35
CA ALA A 21 50.16 -12.06 -6.42
C ALA A 21 50.11 -12.76 -7.79
N GLN A 22 49.96 -14.10 -7.77
CA GLN A 22 49.61 -14.91 -8.93
C GLN A 22 48.23 -14.52 -9.48
N PRO A 23 47.98 -14.75 -10.78
CA PRO A 23 46.81 -14.20 -11.47
C PRO A 23 45.56 -15.00 -11.15
N ASP A 24 44.68 -14.45 -10.32
CA ASP A 24 43.29 -14.90 -10.27
C ASP A 24 42.52 -14.22 -11.40
N GLU A 25 42.19 -15.01 -12.42
CA GLU A 25 41.17 -14.71 -13.40
C GLU A 25 39.82 -14.55 -12.70
N ASN A 26 39.47 -13.35 -12.25
CA ASN A 26 38.12 -13.08 -11.80
C ASN A 26 37.63 -11.68 -12.19
N ILE A 27 37.11 -11.62 -13.43
CA ILE A 27 35.90 -10.89 -13.80
C ILE A 27 35.81 -9.47 -13.21
N THR A 28 36.62 -8.55 -13.73
CA THR A 28 36.22 -7.15 -13.77
C THR A 28 35.18 -6.97 -14.88
N LYS A 29 33.94 -7.42 -14.61
CA LYS A 29 32.76 -6.97 -15.36
C LYS A 29 32.61 -5.47 -15.12
N ARG A 30 33.29 -4.69 -15.96
CA ARG A 30 32.97 -3.28 -16.23
C ARG A 30 31.45 -3.20 -16.39
N ARG A 31 30.75 -2.50 -15.48
CA ARG A 31 29.37 -2.07 -15.74
C ARG A 31 29.43 -1.22 -17.01
N PRO A 32 28.76 -1.61 -18.10
CA PRO A 32 28.67 -0.73 -19.25
C PRO A 32 27.75 0.43 -18.87
N ASP A 33 28.21 1.61 -19.23
CA ASP A 33 27.45 2.77 -19.70
C ASP A 33 26.34 3.32 -18.80
N LYS A 34 26.57 4.54 -18.32
CA LYS A 34 25.49 5.46 -18.00
C LYS A 34 24.59 5.52 -19.24
N PRO A 35 23.27 5.23 -19.14
CA PRO A 35 22.41 5.24 -20.30
C PRO A 35 22.53 6.59 -21.00
N ALA A 36 22.78 6.55 -22.32
CA ALA A 36 22.79 7.72 -23.16
C ALA A 36 21.55 8.56 -22.86
N GLN A 37 21.65 9.90 -22.88
CA GLN A 37 20.57 10.79 -22.46
C GLN A 37 19.22 10.48 -23.14
N GLY A 38 19.23 9.89 -24.34
CA GLY A 38 18.04 9.35 -25.04
C GLY A 38 17.36 8.18 -24.31
N GLN A 39 18.10 7.17 -23.83
CA GLN A 39 17.52 6.03 -23.08
C GLN A 39 16.91 6.47 -21.74
N ILE A 40 17.49 7.49 -21.09
CA ILE A 40 16.90 8.07 -19.87
C ILE A 40 15.56 8.76 -20.19
N GLN A 41 15.44 9.40 -21.36
CA GLN A 41 14.20 10.06 -21.79
C GLN A 41 13.11 9.05 -22.15
N GLU A 42 13.45 7.95 -22.84
CA GLU A 42 12.56 6.83 -23.14
C GLU A 42 12.04 6.17 -21.85
N ILE A 43 12.92 5.81 -20.90
CA ILE A 43 12.52 5.25 -19.60
C ILE A 43 11.59 6.22 -18.84
N ARG A 44 11.83 7.54 -18.93
CA ARG A 44 10.96 8.56 -18.31
C ARG A 44 9.63 8.69 -19.04
N GLN A 45 9.55 8.52 -20.35
CA GLN A 45 8.28 8.49 -21.09
C GLN A 45 7.48 7.23 -20.74
N ASP A 46 8.13 6.07 -20.68
CA ASP A 46 7.51 4.80 -20.25
C ASP A 46 7.03 4.85 -18.80
N ALA A 47 7.81 5.41 -17.89
CA ALA A 47 7.41 5.57 -16.49
C ALA A 47 6.15 6.46 -16.34
N ARG A 48 5.96 7.41 -17.25
CA ARG A 48 4.81 8.33 -17.28
C ARG A 48 3.56 7.65 -17.84
N ILE A 49 3.67 6.95 -18.97
CA ILE A 49 2.58 6.14 -19.56
C ILE A 49 2.14 5.04 -18.57
N ASN A 50 3.08 4.51 -17.78
CA ASN A 50 2.81 3.51 -16.76
C ASN A 50 2.01 4.01 -15.54
N HIS A 51 1.89 5.32 -15.29
CA HIS A 51 1.26 5.80 -14.05
C HIS A 51 -0.27 5.60 -14.04
N ALA A 52 -0.95 5.96 -15.12
CA ALA A 52 -2.39 5.73 -15.27
C ALA A 52 -2.69 4.21 -15.20
N THR A 53 -1.90 3.39 -15.87
CA THR A 53 -2.03 1.92 -15.82
C THR A 53 -1.82 1.36 -14.42
N ARG A 54 -0.84 1.88 -13.66
CA ARG A 54 -0.64 1.50 -12.25
C ARG A 54 -1.82 1.90 -11.38
N LEU A 55 -2.40 3.08 -11.57
CA LEU A 55 -3.58 3.53 -10.84
C LEU A 55 -4.81 2.67 -11.14
N VAL A 56 -5.05 2.36 -12.43
CA VAL A 56 -6.12 1.45 -12.85
C VAL A 56 -5.99 0.11 -12.12
N LYS A 57 -4.82 -0.55 -12.22
CA LYS A 57 -4.58 -1.84 -11.56
C LYS A 57 -4.77 -1.76 -10.05
N ARG A 58 -4.29 -0.70 -9.42
CA ARG A 58 -4.37 -0.52 -7.96
C ARG A 58 -5.80 -0.31 -7.48
N PHE A 59 -6.56 0.55 -8.15
CA PHE A 59 -7.95 0.82 -7.76
C PHE A 59 -8.87 -0.35 -8.08
N ASP A 60 -8.65 -1.04 -9.20
CA ASP A 60 -9.35 -2.29 -9.53
C ASP A 60 -9.10 -3.37 -8.47
N PHE A 61 -7.85 -3.54 -8.05
CA PHE A 61 -7.49 -4.45 -6.96
C PHE A 61 -8.24 -4.12 -5.66
N TYR A 62 -8.24 -2.86 -5.22
CA TYR A 62 -8.95 -2.46 -4.01
C TYR A 62 -10.45 -2.68 -4.12
N TYR A 63 -11.04 -2.29 -5.25
CA TYR A 63 -12.47 -2.47 -5.49
C TYR A 63 -12.87 -3.95 -5.42
N LYS A 64 -12.22 -4.80 -6.22
CA LYS A 64 -12.49 -6.25 -6.24
C LYS A 64 -12.31 -6.89 -4.87
N ARG A 65 -11.24 -6.52 -4.16
CA ARG A 65 -10.97 -7.05 -2.82
C ARG A 65 -12.06 -6.68 -1.83
N PHE A 66 -12.47 -5.41 -1.76
CA PHE A 66 -13.50 -4.99 -0.81
C PHE A 66 -14.89 -5.47 -1.19
N ALA A 67 -15.23 -5.49 -2.48
CA ALA A 67 -16.47 -6.09 -2.97
C ALA A 67 -16.57 -7.57 -2.55
N GLY A 68 -15.52 -8.36 -2.75
CA GLY A 68 -15.50 -9.76 -2.31
C GLY A 68 -15.58 -9.94 -0.79
N ILE A 69 -15.05 -8.99 0.00
CA ILE A 69 -15.24 -9.00 1.46
C ILE A 69 -16.70 -8.71 1.80
N ILE A 70 -17.32 -7.71 1.18
CA ILE A 70 -18.72 -7.35 1.39
C ILE A 70 -19.64 -8.54 1.09
N THR A 71 -19.46 -9.22 -0.04
CA THR A 71 -20.26 -10.39 -0.41
C THR A 71 -20.18 -11.51 0.65
N ARG A 72 -18.99 -11.74 1.21
CA ARG A 72 -18.84 -12.72 2.30
C ARG A 72 -19.52 -12.28 3.59
N PHE A 73 -19.52 -10.99 3.91
CA PHE A 73 -20.30 -10.46 5.02
C PHE A 73 -21.79 -10.68 4.80
N GLU A 74 -22.32 -10.31 3.63
CA GLU A 74 -23.74 -10.50 3.31
C GLU A 74 -24.17 -11.96 3.49
N ALA A 75 -23.41 -12.90 2.91
CA ALA A 75 -23.67 -14.32 3.07
C ALA A 75 -23.67 -14.76 4.55
N ARG A 76 -22.73 -14.24 5.36
CA ARG A 76 -22.68 -14.57 6.78
C ARG A 76 -23.83 -13.96 7.58
N LEU A 77 -24.23 -12.73 7.26
CA LEU A 77 -25.35 -12.07 7.92
C LEU A 77 -26.68 -12.75 7.63
N VAL A 78 -26.86 -13.29 6.41
CA VAL A 78 -28.04 -14.12 6.08
C VAL A 78 -28.11 -15.35 7.00
N ILE A 79 -26.99 -16.06 7.19
CA ILE A 79 -26.93 -17.24 8.07
C ILE A 79 -27.23 -16.86 9.53
N LEU A 80 -26.66 -15.76 10.02
CA LEU A 80 -26.87 -15.31 11.39
C LEU A 80 -28.31 -14.85 11.63
N LYS A 81 -28.91 -14.16 10.66
CA LYS A 81 -30.32 -13.76 10.71
C LYS A 81 -31.26 -14.96 10.75
N ALA A 82 -30.94 -16.02 10.00
CA ALA A 82 -31.70 -17.28 10.03
C ALA A 82 -31.56 -18.04 11.37
N GLY A 83 -30.51 -17.77 12.15
CA GLY A 83 -30.33 -18.27 13.51
C GLY A 83 -30.77 -17.29 14.60
N ASP A 84 -31.68 -16.36 14.27
CA ASP A 84 -32.27 -15.34 15.15
C ASP A 84 -31.25 -14.49 15.92
N LYS A 85 -30.07 -14.27 15.32
CA LYS A 85 -29.07 -13.36 15.88
C LYS A 85 -29.37 -11.92 15.48
N ASP A 86 -29.24 -11.00 16.42
CA ASP A 86 -29.25 -9.58 16.11
C ASP A 86 -28.00 -9.21 15.30
N ILE A 87 -28.24 -8.70 14.09
CA ILE A 87 -27.22 -8.28 13.14
C ILE A 87 -27.24 -6.77 12.86
N GLY A 88 -28.12 -6.00 13.51
CA GLY A 88 -28.42 -4.62 13.15
C GLY A 88 -27.17 -3.73 13.09
N GLY A 89 -26.31 -3.80 14.12
CA GLY A 89 -25.07 -3.02 14.17
C GLY A 89 -24.08 -3.37 13.06
N THR A 90 -23.90 -4.66 12.79
CA THR A 90 -22.98 -5.13 11.72
C THR A 90 -23.52 -4.81 10.33
N GLN A 91 -24.83 -4.96 10.12
CA GLN A 91 -25.50 -4.63 8.87
C GLN A 91 -25.36 -3.13 8.54
N ALA A 92 -25.62 -2.24 9.51
CA ALA A 92 -25.47 -0.80 9.31
C ALA A 92 -24.06 -0.40 8.87
N LYS A 93 -23.02 -0.97 9.49
CA LYS A 93 -21.62 -0.72 9.07
C LYS A 93 -21.30 -1.27 7.70
N LEU A 94 -21.85 -2.44 7.36
CA LEU A 94 -21.69 -3.03 6.04
C LEU A 94 -22.32 -2.16 4.95
N ASP A 95 -23.50 -1.58 5.22
CA ASP A 95 -24.19 -0.70 4.28
C ASP A 95 -23.45 0.63 4.10
N LEU A 96 -22.90 1.20 5.18
CA LEU A 96 -21.99 2.35 5.08
C LEU A 96 -20.72 2.00 4.28
N ALA A 97 -20.14 0.81 4.49
CA ALA A 97 -18.97 0.36 3.75
C ALA A 97 -19.26 0.21 2.25
N LYS A 98 -20.45 -0.32 1.88
CA LYS A 98 -20.91 -0.40 0.49
C LYS A 98 -21.04 0.97 -0.15
N ALA A 99 -21.69 1.91 0.55
CA ALA A 99 -21.84 3.28 0.06
C ALA A 99 -20.47 3.93 -0.18
N LYS A 100 -19.54 3.79 0.79
CA LYS A 100 -18.17 4.31 0.66
C LYS A 100 -17.38 3.64 -0.45
N LEU A 101 -17.56 2.34 -0.67
CA LEU A 101 -16.91 1.64 -1.78
C LEU A 101 -17.41 2.14 -3.14
N ALA A 102 -18.72 2.40 -3.27
CA ALA A 102 -19.30 2.97 -4.47
C ALA A 102 -18.79 4.40 -4.74
N GLU A 103 -18.70 5.24 -3.70
CA GLU A 103 -18.04 6.55 -3.79
C GLU A 103 -16.57 6.43 -4.19
N ALA A 104 -15.83 5.49 -3.59
CA ALA A 104 -14.43 5.24 -3.90
C ALA A 104 -14.23 4.84 -5.36
N LYS A 105 -15.13 4.02 -5.91
CA LYS A 105 -15.10 3.61 -7.32
C LYS A 105 -15.35 4.80 -8.26
N LYS A 106 -16.34 5.64 -7.96
CA LYS A 106 -16.60 6.86 -8.74
C LYS A 106 -15.38 7.79 -8.71
N ALA A 107 -14.84 8.05 -7.53
CA ALA A 107 -13.67 8.91 -7.36
C ALA A 107 -12.42 8.34 -8.05
N SER A 108 -12.22 7.02 -8.03
CA SER A 108 -11.08 6.39 -8.69
C SER A 108 -11.19 6.46 -10.21
N ASP A 109 -12.38 6.28 -10.77
CA ASP A 109 -12.63 6.42 -12.21
C ASP A 109 -12.35 7.84 -12.68
N ILE A 110 -12.82 8.85 -11.94
CA ILE A 110 -12.53 10.26 -12.21
C ILE A 110 -11.03 10.53 -12.20
N ALA A 111 -10.30 10.02 -11.19
CA ALA A 111 -8.86 10.17 -11.11
C ALA A 111 -8.14 9.49 -12.29
N ILE A 112 -8.56 8.29 -12.69
CA ILE A 112 -8.01 7.57 -13.85
C ILE A 112 -8.21 8.38 -15.13
N VAL A 113 -9.42 8.91 -15.35
CA VAL A 113 -9.72 9.76 -16.51
C VAL A 113 -8.83 11.01 -16.52
N ALA A 114 -8.69 11.68 -15.38
CA ALA A 114 -7.83 12.86 -15.27
C ALA A 114 -6.35 12.54 -15.60
N PHE A 115 -5.84 11.39 -15.18
CA PHE A 115 -4.48 10.95 -15.55
C PHE A 115 -4.34 10.54 -17.01
N LYS A 116 -5.37 9.93 -17.61
CA LYS A 116 -5.37 9.55 -19.03
C LYS A 116 -5.49 10.75 -19.97
N ALA A 117 -6.10 11.84 -19.51
CA ALA A 117 -6.24 13.07 -20.27
C ALA A 117 -4.94 13.90 -20.37
N LEU A 118 -3.91 13.57 -19.58
CA LEU A 118 -2.61 14.24 -19.64
C LEU A 118 -1.87 13.87 -20.92
N ASP A 119 -1.33 14.88 -21.59
CA ASP A 119 -0.51 14.70 -22.78
C ASP A 119 0.91 14.29 -22.35
N SER A 120 1.32 13.10 -22.79
CA SER A 120 2.63 12.53 -22.47
C SER A 120 3.79 13.39 -22.97
N THR A 121 3.58 14.15 -24.05
CA THR A 121 4.58 15.02 -24.66
C THR A 121 4.69 16.38 -23.96
N LYS A 122 3.59 16.89 -23.38
CA LYS A 122 3.53 18.18 -22.66
C LYS A 122 3.54 18.06 -21.14
N PHE A 123 3.88 16.88 -20.62
CA PHE A 123 3.81 16.56 -19.20
C PHE A 123 4.60 17.50 -18.25
N ALA A 124 5.67 18.14 -18.76
CA ALA A 124 6.44 19.13 -18.01
C ALA A 124 5.69 20.46 -17.86
N GLN A 125 4.90 20.82 -18.87
CA GLN A 125 4.09 22.04 -18.92
C GLN A 125 2.76 21.84 -18.17
N GLN A 126 2.22 20.62 -18.13
CA GLN A 126 0.97 20.26 -17.46
C GLN A 126 1.11 20.00 -15.95
N LYS A 127 1.90 20.82 -15.24
CA LYS A 127 2.18 20.61 -13.81
C LYS A 127 0.90 20.73 -12.97
N THR A 128 0.05 21.69 -13.27
CA THR A 128 -1.16 22.00 -12.50
C THR A 128 -2.20 20.89 -12.62
N GLU A 129 -2.45 20.42 -13.84
CA GLU A 129 -3.38 19.34 -14.18
C GLU A 129 -2.94 18.02 -13.55
N ARG A 130 -1.63 17.76 -13.54
CA ARG A 130 -1.06 16.61 -12.84
C ARG A 130 -1.30 16.64 -11.33
N LEU A 131 -1.16 17.81 -10.71
CA LEU A 131 -1.43 17.97 -9.28
C LEU A 131 -2.90 17.74 -8.98
N ALA A 132 -3.80 18.30 -9.81
CA ALA A 132 -5.23 18.05 -9.71
C ALA A 132 -5.58 16.56 -9.84
N ALA A 133 -5.07 15.87 -10.86
CA ALA A 133 -5.28 14.43 -11.05
C ALA A 133 -4.76 13.61 -9.85
N ARG A 134 -3.60 13.98 -9.31
CA ARG A 134 -3.03 13.35 -8.10
C ARG A 134 -3.93 13.56 -6.89
N ASP A 135 -4.46 14.75 -6.69
CA ASP A 135 -5.28 15.05 -5.52
C ASP A 135 -6.65 14.36 -5.62
N LEU A 136 -7.22 14.21 -6.82
CA LEU A 136 -8.36 13.31 -7.06
C LEU A 136 -8.05 11.85 -6.68
N ALA A 137 -6.87 11.34 -7.07
CA ALA A 137 -6.45 9.98 -6.69
C ALA A 137 -6.29 9.83 -5.17
N LYS A 138 -5.84 10.86 -4.45
CA LYS A 138 -5.77 10.84 -2.98
C LYS A 138 -7.16 10.78 -2.34
N VAL A 139 -8.14 11.49 -2.90
CA VAL A 139 -9.54 11.39 -2.44
C VAL A 139 -10.05 9.96 -2.59
N ALA A 140 -9.85 9.34 -3.76
CA ALA A 140 -10.22 7.94 -3.96
C ALA A 140 -9.53 6.99 -2.96
N LEU A 141 -8.23 7.17 -2.73
CA LEU A 141 -7.47 6.38 -1.75
C LEU A 141 -8.00 6.55 -0.32
N LYS A 142 -8.42 7.76 0.06
CA LYS A 142 -9.03 8.00 1.37
C LYS A 142 -10.34 7.21 1.50
N LEU A 143 -11.21 7.27 0.49
CA LEU A 143 -12.49 6.54 0.51
C LEU A 143 -12.29 5.01 0.58
N PHE A 144 -11.28 4.47 -0.10
CA PHE A 144 -10.90 3.05 0.04
C PHE A 144 -10.42 2.70 1.45
N ARG A 145 -9.67 3.60 2.12
CA ARG A 145 -9.26 3.40 3.51
C ARG A 145 -10.45 3.46 4.46
N ASP A 146 -11.36 4.40 4.26
CA ASP A 146 -12.57 4.55 5.07
C ASP A 146 -13.46 3.30 4.94
N THR A 147 -13.62 2.78 3.71
CA THR A 147 -14.27 1.49 3.44
C THR A 147 -13.63 0.36 4.24
N HIS A 148 -12.29 0.26 4.21
CA HIS A 148 -11.58 -0.78 4.94
C HIS A 148 -11.77 -0.67 6.46
N THR A 149 -11.76 0.54 7.01
CA THR A 149 -12.03 0.78 8.43
C THR A 149 -13.41 0.28 8.82
N LEU A 150 -14.45 0.64 8.06
CA LEU A 150 -15.82 0.17 8.30
C LEU A 150 -15.94 -1.36 8.23
N LEU A 151 -15.28 -2.00 7.26
CA LEU A 151 -15.25 -3.46 7.18
C LEU A 151 -14.52 -4.11 8.37
N LYS A 152 -13.47 -3.49 8.91
CA LYS A 152 -12.79 -3.98 10.12
C LYS A 152 -13.69 -3.85 11.35
N GLU A 153 -14.44 -2.75 11.45
CA GLU A 153 -15.39 -2.55 12.56
C GLU A 153 -16.56 -3.53 12.47
N ALA A 154 -17.15 -3.70 11.28
CA ALA A 154 -18.15 -4.73 11.03
C ALA A 154 -17.62 -6.13 11.40
N LEU A 155 -16.34 -6.43 11.12
CA LEU A 155 -15.75 -7.72 11.47
C LEU A 155 -15.62 -7.91 12.99
N LYS A 156 -15.27 -6.86 13.72
CA LYS A 156 -15.18 -6.92 15.19
C LYS A 156 -16.54 -7.27 15.80
N GLU A 157 -17.60 -6.63 15.33
CA GLU A 157 -18.97 -6.90 15.80
C GLU A 157 -19.48 -8.26 15.34
N LEU A 158 -19.19 -8.66 14.12
CA LEU A 158 -19.54 -9.99 13.65
C LEU A 158 -18.95 -11.09 14.54
N LYS A 159 -17.71 -10.91 15.02
CA LYS A 159 -17.05 -11.85 15.92
C LYS A 159 -17.69 -11.92 17.30
N THR A 160 -18.28 -10.84 17.80
CA THR A 160 -19.00 -10.87 19.09
C THR A 160 -20.33 -11.59 18.93
N ILE A 161 -21.03 -11.40 17.82
CA ILE A 161 -22.31 -12.08 17.52
C ILE A 161 -22.08 -13.58 17.26
N SER A 162 -20.99 -13.94 16.58
CA SER A 162 -20.73 -15.32 16.17
C SER A 162 -20.09 -16.20 17.26
N LYS A 163 -19.68 -15.64 18.40
CA LYS A 163 -19.16 -16.45 19.51
C LYS A 163 -20.31 -17.26 20.11
N PRO A 164 -20.19 -18.59 20.24
CA PRO A 164 -21.15 -19.35 21.02
C PRO A 164 -21.11 -18.81 22.46
N ALA A 165 -22.29 -18.57 23.05
CA ALA A 165 -22.38 -18.34 24.48
C ALA A 165 -21.78 -19.58 25.16
N LEU A 166 -20.76 -19.39 26.01
CA LEU A 166 -20.33 -20.46 26.90
C LEU A 166 -21.55 -20.88 27.70
N PRO A 167 -21.88 -22.18 27.78
CA PRO A 167 -22.99 -22.62 28.61
C PRO A 167 -22.74 -22.09 30.03
N THR A 168 -23.70 -21.35 30.56
CA THR A 168 -23.71 -20.95 31.96
C THR A 168 -23.67 -22.24 32.78
N ALA A 169 -22.56 -22.47 33.47
CA ALA A 169 -22.27 -23.69 34.24
C ALA A 169 -23.21 -23.94 35.44
N SER A 170 -24.39 -23.33 35.49
CA SER A 170 -25.32 -23.36 36.61
C SER A 170 -26.56 -24.23 36.39
N ALA A 171 -26.82 -24.73 35.17
CA ALA A 171 -28.04 -25.51 34.90
C ALA A 171 -27.90 -27.03 35.13
N ALA A 172 -26.68 -27.54 35.33
CA ALA A 172 -26.43 -28.98 35.43
C ALA A 172 -26.57 -29.57 36.85
N VAL A 173 -26.78 -28.74 37.88
CA VAL A 173 -26.78 -29.22 39.29
C VAL A 173 -28.19 -29.33 39.87
N GLN A 174 -29.23 -28.80 39.22
CA GLN A 174 -30.59 -28.79 39.78
C GLN A 174 -31.42 -30.06 39.52
N ASN A 175 -30.92 -31.04 38.76
CA ASN A 175 -31.64 -32.30 38.50
C ASN A 175 -30.98 -33.52 39.15
N ALA A 176 -30.14 -33.32 40.16
CA ALA A 176 -29.57 -34.39 40.99
C ALA A 176 -30.03 -34.22 42.44
N GLN A 177 -31.33 -34.36 42.69
CA GLN A 177 -31.91 -34.61 44.02
C GLN A 177 -32.99 -35.67 43.91
#